data_AF-A0A7X6YZN7-F1
#
_entry.id   AF-A0A7X6YZN7-F1
#
_cell.length_a   1.000
_cell.length_b   1.000
_cell.length_c   1.000
_cell.angle_alpha   90.00
_cell.angle_beta   90.00
_cell.angle_gamma   90.00
#
_symmetry.space_group_name_H-M   'P 1'
#
loop_
_entity.id
_entity.type
_entity.pdbx_description
1 polymer ?
#
loop_
_entity_poly.entity_id
_entity_poly.type
_entity_poly.pdbx_seq_one_letter_code
_entity_poly.pdbx_strand_id
1 'polypeptide(L)'
;MREIFTSRQSKNQRNIQVLMIFVVVIAMLLMDRFLTLPYTTRSIYKVLLFLLFPIILGGSIRWFDLFSVFRVKSDDKKIFPSLFLGLGVYVLLILLYIILKDIFNLEQIMGALESTVAVTKDNFIMVAIYISFINSFLEEFFFRGFAYLKLKDKMPKIGATMISAMAFSIYHFSMVEGWASPILVALGLLG
;
A
#
# COMPACT_ATOMS: atom_id res chain seq x y z
N MET A 1 7.96 23.21 31.94
CA MET A 1 8.80 22.00 31.73
C MET A 1 8.02 20.81 31.18
N ARG A 2 6.89 20.38 31.78
CA ARG A 2 6.13 19.20 31.31
C ARG A 2 5.68 19.28 29.83
N GLU A 3 5.23 20.43 29.34
CA GLU A 3 4.81 20.61 27.93
C GLU A 3 5.95 20.50 26.90
N ILE A 4 7.18 20.88 27.29
CA ILE A 4 8.37 20.74 26.44
C ILE A 4 8.78 19.26 26.34
N PHE A 5 8.61 18.50 27.43
CA PHE A 5 8.87 17.06 27.44
C PHE A 5 7.83 16.27 26.62
N THR A 6 6.54 16.60 26.74
CA THR A 6 5.47 15.92 25.97
C THR A 6 5.57 16.23 24.47
N SER A 7 5.88 17.47 24.09
CA SER A 7 6.09 17.85 22.68
C SER A 7 7.33 17.18 22.07
N ARG A 8 8.43 17.06 22.83
CA ARG A 8 9.61 16.29 22.40
C ARG A 8 9.30 14.80 22.23
N GLN A 9 8.55 14.20 23.15
CA GLN A 9 8.17 12.78 23.04
C GLN A 9 7.28 12.51 21.83
N SER A 10 6.26 13.33 21.59
CA SER A 10 5.40 13.23 20.40
C SER A 10 6.21 13.34 19.10
N LYS A 11 7.16 14.29 19.04
CA LYS A 11 8.05 14.48 17.89
C LYS A 11 8.95 13.25 17.64
N ASN A 12 9.52 12.65 18.67
CA ASN A 12 10.35 11.44 18.53
C ASN A 12 9.52 10.24 18.07
N GLN A 13 8.34 10.02 18.64
CA GLN A 13 7.43 8.94 18.24
C GLN A 13 7.03 9.05 16.77
N ARG A 14 6.73 10.27 16.30
CA ARG A 14 6.43 10.55 14.90
C ARG A 14 7.61 10.21 14.00
N ASN A 15 8.81 10.67 14.33
CA ASN A 15 10.00 10.40 13.51
C ASN A 15 10.32 8.90 13.44
N ILE A 16 10.18 8.17 14.56
CA ILE A 16 10.34 6.71 14.59
C ILE A 16 9.31 6.05 13.68
N GLN A 17 8.05 6.48 13.72
CA GLN A 17 7.00 5.94 12.86
C GLN A 17 7.28 6.18 11.37
N VAL A 18 7.70 7.39 10.99
CA VAL A 18 8.09 7.70 9.61
C VAL A 18 9.25 6.80 9.17
N LEU A 19 10.28 6.65 10.01
CA LEU A 19 11.40 5.77 9.73
C LEU A 19 10.95 4.32 9.51
N MET A 20 10.07 3.79 10.37
CA MET A 20 9.55 2.43 10.23
C MET A 20 8.79 2.22 8.92
N ILE A 21 7.97 3.18 8.51
CA ILE A 21 7.23 3.11 7.23
C ILE A 21 8.20 3.00 6.07
N PHE A 22 9.20 3.88 6.00
CA PHE A 22 10.17 3.86 4.91
C PHE A 22 11.10 2.65 4.96
N VAL A 23 11.50 2.16 6.14
CA VAL A 23 12.27 0.92 6.27
C VAL A 23 11.49 -0.27 5.70
N VAL A 24 10.21 -0.39 6.03
CA VAL A 24 9.35 -1.46 5.51
C VAL A 24 9.16 -1.35 3.99
N VAL A 25 8.91 -0.15 3.47
CA VAL A 25 8.76 0.10 2.03
C VAL A 25 10.05 -0.18 1.27
N ILE A 26 11.19 0.30 1.77
CA ILE A 26 12.49 0.06 1.14
C ILE A 26 12.85 -1.42 1.21
N ALA A 27 12.59 -2.10 2.33
CA ALA A 27 12.79 -3.55 2.43
C ALA A 27 11.98 -4.28 1.36
N MET A 28 10.69 -3.97 1.21
CA MET A 28 9.86 -4.59 0.18
C MET A 28 10.36 -4.28 -1.24
N LEU A 29 10.74 -3.03 -1.52
CA LEU A 29 11.31 -2.62 -2.81
C LEU A 29 12.59 -3.41 -3.14
N LEU A 30 13.49 -3.56 -2.16
CA LEU A 30 14.73 -4.32 -2.33
C LEU A 30 14.44 -5.80 -2.56
N MET A 31 13.48 -6.38 -1.83
CA MET A 31 13.06 -7.77 -2.06
C MET A 31 12.50 -7.95 -3.46
N ASP A 32 11.62 -7.05 -3.91
CA ASP A 32 11.02 -7.14 -5.24
C ASP A 32 12.02 -6.97 -6.39
N ARG A 33 13.05 -6.15 -6.18
CA ARG A 33 14.08 -5.87 -7.20
C ARG A 33 15.17 -6.92 -7.27
N PHE A 34 15.64 -7.40 -6.12
CA PHE A 34 16.79 -8.32 -6.07
C PHE A 34 16.40 -9.80 -6.04
N LEU A 35 15.18 -10.12 -5.59
CA LEU A 35 14.70 -11.50 -5.51
C LEU A 35 13.62 -11.70 -6.59
N THR A 36 13.96 -12.39 -7.68
CA THR A 36 12.98 -12.87 -8.67
C THR A 36 12.18 -14.01 -8.06
N LEU A 37 11.23 -13.66 -7.20
CA LEU A 37 10.38 -14.61 -6.48
C LEU A 37 9.04 -14.80 -7.21
N PRO A 38 8.49 -16.03 -7.21
CA PRO A 38 7.11 -16.25 -7.58
C PRO A 38 6.17 -15.37 -6.76
N TYR A 39 5.03 -15.01 -7.34
CA TYR A 39 4.05 -14.13 -6.70
C TYR A 39 3.61 -14.62 -5.31
N THR A 40 3.49 -15.93 -5.13
CA THR A 40 3.14 -16.57 -3.84
C THR A 40 4.15 -16.24 -2.74
N THR A 41 5.44 -16.35 -3.01
CA THR A 41 6.49 -16.06 -2.03
C THR A 41 6.57 -14.56 -1.75
N ARG A 42 6.42 -13.70 -2.77
CA ARG A 42 6.32 -12.23 -2.57
C ARG A 42 5.17 -11.86 -1.64
N SER A 43 4.03 -12.53 -1.83
CA SER A 43 2.82 -12.33 -1.02
C SER A 43 3.04 -12.66 0.46
N ILE A 44 3.83 -13.70 0.78
CA ILE A 44 4.19 -14.02 2.17
C ILE A 44 4.99 -12.88 2.79
N TYR A 45 6.00 -12.35 2.11
CA TYR A 45 6.79 -11.23 2.62
C TYR A 45 5.94 -9.97 2.80
N LYS A 46 5.00 -9.70 1.90
CA LYS A 46 4.02 -8.61 2.09
C LYS A 46 3.19 -8.82 3.34
N VAL A 47 2.64 -10.00 3.59
CA VAL A 47 1.89 -10.27 4.82
C VAL A 47 2.77 -10.05 6.06
N LEU A 48 4.01 -10.52 6.04
CA LEU A 48 4.93 -10.33 7.17
C LEU A 48 5.26 -8.85 7.41
N LEU A 49 5.54 -8.09 6.35
CA LEU A 49 5.98 -6.70 6.45
C LEU A 49 4.82 -5.70 6.63
N PHE A 50 3.67 -5.91 5.98
CA PHE A 50 2.57 -4.94 5.97
C PHE A 50 1.49 -5.27 7.00
N LEU A 51 1.41 -6.51 7.50
CA LEU A 51 0.45 -6.91 8.53
C LEU A 51 1.13 -7.25 9.85
N LEU A 52 2.02 -8.24 9.85
CA LEU A 52 2.61 -8.75 11.09
C LEU A 52 3.51 -7.72 11.78
N PHE A 53 4.36 -7.02 11.01
CA PHE A 53 5.25 -6.00 11.56
C PHE A 53 4.48 -4.86 12.25
N PRO A 54 3.46 -4.22 11.63
CA PRO A 54 2.61 -3.29 12.35
C PRO A 54 2.00 -3.93 13.61
N ILE A 55 1.36 -5.10 13.51
CA ILE A 55 0.68 -5.74 14.66
C ILE A 55 1.62 -5.92 15.86
N ILE A 56 2.84 -6.42 15.64
CA ILE A 56 3.84 -6.60 16.71
C ILE A 56 4.18 -5.26 17.36
N LEU A 57 4.33 -4.19 16.56
CA LEU A 57 4.58 -2.86 17.08
C LEU A 57 3.40 -2.34 17.90
N GLY A 58 2.15 -2.51 17.47
CA GLY A 58 0.99 -2.07 18.26
C GLY A 58 0.78 -2.88 19.54
N GLY A 59 1.21 -4.14 19.58
CA GLY A 59 1.23 -4.94 20.81
C GLY A 59 2.35 -4.53 21.77
N SER A 60 3.51 -4.12 21.22
CA SER A 60 4.72 -3.82 22.01
C SER A 60 4.81 -2.35 22.44
N ILE A 61 4.20 -1.43 21.68
CA ILE A 61 4.33 0.01 21.87
C ILE A 61 3.01 0.56 22.43
N ARG A 62 3.01 0.85 23.73
CA ARG A 62 1.82 1.34 24.47
C ARG A 62 1.19 2.63 23.92
N TRP A 63 1.95 3.48 23.22
CA TRP A 63 1.41 4.70 22.60
C TRP A 63 0.78 4.46 21.22
N PHE A 64 0.74 3.21 20.75
CA PHE A 64 0.36 2.86 19.39
C PHE A 64 -0.81 1.87 19.35
N ASP A 65 -2.03 2.39 19.27
CA ASP A 65 -3.25 1.57 19.24
C ASP A 65 -3.69 1.24 17.81
N LEU A 66 -3.15 0.19 17.22
CA LEU A 66 -3.49 -0.23 15.84
C LEU A 66 -4.97 -0.53 15.63
N PHE A 67 -5.60 -1.17 16.60
CA PHE A 67 -6.99 -1.59 16.48
C PHE A 67 -7.96 -0.42 16.56
N SER A 68 -7.51 0.79 16.91
CA SER A 68 -8.32 1.99 16.77
C SER A 68 -8.72 2.28 15.32
N VAL A 69 -7.96 1.77 14.33
CA VAL A 69 -8.31 1.90 12.90
C VAL A 69 -9.56 1.08 12.54
N PHE A 70 -9.75 -0.05 13.22
CA PHE A 70 -10.91 -0.92 13.03
C PHE A 70 -12.09 -0.57 13.93
N ARG A 71 -11.92 0.36 14.87
CA ARG A 71 -13.03 0.88 15.68
C ARG A 71 -13.87 1.85 14.87
N VAL A 72 -14.62 1.30 13.92
CA VAL A 72 -15.77 1.97 13.32
C VAL A 72 -16.78 2.20 14.45
N LYS A 73 -17.14 3.45 14.71
CA LYS A 73 -18.26 3.73 15.62
C LYS A 73 -19.51 3.19 14.94
N SER A 74 -20.21 2.24 15.58
CA SER A 74 -21.34 1.49 15.02
C SER A 74 -22.53 2.33 14.50
N ASP A 75 -22.50 3.66 14.68
CA ASP A 75 -23.50 4.63 14.20
C ASP A 75 -23.18 5.25 12.83
N ASP A 76 -22.03 4.95 12.23
CA ASP A 76 -21.63 5.55 10.95
C ASP A 76 -22.38 4.90 9.76
N LYS A 77 -23.53 5.48 9.39
CA LYS A 77 -24.24 5.23 8.10
C LYS A 77 -23.39 5.48 6.83
N LYS A 78 -22.08 5.71 6.98
CA LYS A 78 -21.11 6.05 5.94
C LYS A 78 -20.49 4.82 5.27
N ILE A 79 -20.71 3.61 5.79
CA ILE A 79 -20.22 2.37 5.16
C ILE A 79 -20.82 2.19 3.77
N PHE A 80 -22.13 2.42 3.61
CA PHE A 80 -22.81 2.29 2.32
C PHE A 80 -22.27 3.28 1.26
N PRO A 81 -22.20 4.60 1.52
CA PRO A 81 -21.54 5.53 0.60
C PRO A 81 -20.11 5.13 0.24
N SER A 82 -19.30 4.66 1.20
CA SER A 82 -17.93 4.21 0.93
C SER A 82 -17.90 2.96 0.03
N LEU A 83 -18.84 2.03 0.21
CA LEU A 83 -18.97 0.86 -0.65
C LEU A 83 -19.34 1.26 -2.09
N PHE A 84 -20.30 2.16 -2.26
CA PHE A 84 -20.70 2.68 -3.57
C PHE A 84 -19.58 3.45 -4.25
N LEU A 85 -18.80 4.25 -3.51
CA LEU A 85 -17.62 4.92 -4.04
C LEU A 85 -16.56 3.90 -4.47
N GLY A 86 -16.30 2.87 -3.67
CA GLY A 86 -15.38 1.78 -4.05
C GLY A 86 -15.81 1.06 -5.32
N LEU A 87 -17.10 0.73 -5.43
CA LEU A 87 -17.68 0.13 -6.63
C LEU A 87 -17.57 1.08 -7.84
N GLY A 88 -17.83 2.37 -7.64
CA GLY A 88 -17.68 3.39 -8.68
C GLY A 88 -16.24 3.50 -9.21
N VAL A 89 -15.25 3.47 -8.31
CA VAL A 89 -13.83 3.43 -8.69
C VAL A 89 -13.51 2.14 -9.46
N TYR A 90 -14.02 0.99 -9.03
CA TYR A 90 -13.81 -0.27 -9.72
C TYR A 90 -14.37 -0.26 -11.16
N VAL A 91 -15.59 0.24 -11.35
CA VAL A 91 -16.19 0.42 -12.69
C VAL A 91 -15.37 1.39 -13.53
N LEU A 92 -14.93 2.52 -12.94
CA LEU A 92 -14.08 3.49 -13.63
C LEU A 92 -12.77 2.87 -14.12
N LEU A 93 -12.11 2.03 -13.31
CA LEU A 93 -10.89 1.34 -13.71
C LEU A 93 -11.12 0.39 -14.89
N ILE A 94 -12.24 -0.34 -14.91
CA ILE A 94 -12.59 -1.20 -16.05
C ILE A 94 -12.84 -0.38 -17.31
N LEU A 95 -13.58 0.73 -17.20
CA LEU A 95 -13.83 1.62 -18.34
C LEU A 95 -12.55 2.22 -18.88
N LEU A 96 -11.66 2.67 -17.99
CA LEU A 96 -10.35 3.20 -18.37
C LEU A 96 -9.50 2.15 -19.07
N TYR A 97 -9.51 0.91 -18.59
CA TYR A 97 -8.88 -0.21 -19.29
C TYR A 97 -9.44 -0.40 -20.70
N ILE A 98 -10.76 -0.42 -20.89
CA ILE A 98 -11.37 -0.60 -22.22
C ILE A 98 -10.95 0.51 -23.20
N ILE A 99 -10.82 1.74 -22.71
CA ILE A 99 -10.40 2.90 -23.52
C ILE A 99 -8.90 2.84 -23.85
N LEU A 100 -8.07 2.44 -22.89
CA LEU A 100 -6.62 2.49 -23.02
C LEU A 100 -5.98 1.17 -23.49
N LYS A 101 -6.73 0.07 -23.59
CA LYS A 101 -6.20 -1.27 -23.91
C LYS A 101 -5.36 -1.30 -25.19
N ASP A 102 -5.69 -0.46 -26.18
CA ASP A 102 -5.00 -0.42 -27.47
C ASP A 102 -3.65 0.34 -27.39
N ILE A 103 -3.43 1.09 -26.30
CA ILE A 103 -2.17 1.78 -25.98
C ILE A 103 -1.22 0.83 -25.22
N PHE A 104 -1.76 -0.15 -24.49
CA PHE A 104 -0.99 -1.10 -23.71
C PHE A 104 -0.59 -2.32 -24.55
N ASN A 105 0.69 -2.67 -24.55
CA ASN A 105 1.15 -3.93 -25.14
C ASN A 105 0.87 -5.09 -24.17
N LEU A 106 -0.29 -5.73 -24.32
CA LEU A 106 -0.72 -6.83 -23.45
C LEU A 106 0.22 -8.03 -23.52
N GLU A 107 0.81 -8.32 -24.68
CA GLU A 107 1.80 -9.41 -24.81
C GLU A 107 3.05 -9.13 -23.98
N GLN A 108 3.52 -7.87 -24.00
CA GLN A 108 4.65 -7.44 -23.18
C GLN A 108 4.34 -7.52 -21.69
N ILE A 109 3.14 -7.11 -21.27
CA ILE A 109 2.69 -7.21 -19.87
C ILE A 109 2.59 -8.67 -19.44
N MET A 110 2.02 -9.54 -20.28
CA MET A 110 1.92 -10.97 -20.00
C MET A 110 3.31 -11.61 -19.88
N GLY A 111 4.22 -11.32 -20.82
CA GLY A 111 5.60 -11.80 -20.77
C GLY A 111 6.37 -11.27 -19.55
N ALA A 112 6.13 -10.02 -19.14
CA ALA A 112 6.69 -9.47 -17.93
C ALA A 112 6.15 -10.19 -16.68
N LEU A 113 4.85 -10.43 -16.59
CA LEU A 113 4.24 -11.14 -15.45
C LEU A 113 4.72 -12.60 -15.36
N GLU A 114 4.83 -13.30 -16.48
CA GLU A 114 5.33 -14.66 -16.52
C GLU A 114 6.81 -14.73 -16.09
N SER A 115 7.66 -13.84 -16.60
CA SER A 115 9.10 -13.83 -16.31
C SER A 115 9.46 -13.30 -14.91
N THR A 116 8.70 -12.34 -14.38
CA THR A 116 9.05 -11.66 -13.11
C THR A 116 8.36 -12.23 -11.89
N VAL A 117 7.13 -12.75 -12.05
CA VAL A 117 6.29 -13.23 -10.94
C VAL A 117 5.72 -14.62 -11.15
N ALA A 118 6.10 -15.31 -12.22
CA ALA A 118 5.69 -16.69 -12.55
C ALA A 118 4.16 -16.87 -12.62
N VAL A 119 3.46 -15.87 -13.16
CA VAL A 119 2.02 -15.96 -13.40
C VAL A 119 1.78 -16.70 -14.71
N THR A 120 1.04 -17.80 -14.64
CA THR A 120 0.67 -18.66 -15.77
C THR A 120 -0.85 -18.69 -15.93
N LYS A 121 -1.35 -19.27 -17.03
CA LYS A 121 -2.80 -19.43 -17.26
C LYS A 121 -3.50 -20.18 -16.12
N ASP A 122 -2.82 -21.15 -15.52
CA ASP A 122 -3.39 -22.01 -14.48
C ASP A 122 -3.52 -21.30 -13.12
N ASN A 123 -2.61 -20.36 -12.82
CA ASN A 123 -2.62 -19.62 -11.54
C ASN A 123 -3.21 -18.20 -11.65
N PHE A 124 -3.46 -17.72 -12.88
CA PHE A 124 -3.90 -16.35 -13.15
C PHE A 124 -5.13 -15.93 -12.32
N ILE A 125 -6.20 -16.73 -12.33
CA ILE A 125 -7.45 -16.38 -11.61
C ILE A 125 -7.19 -16.27 -10.10
N MET A 126 -6.43 -17.21 -9.54
CA MET A 126 -6.09 -17.22 -8.11
C MET A 126 -5.25 -15.99 -7.74
N VAL A 127 -4.23 -15.67 -8.55
CA VAL A 127 -3.37 -14.50 -8.35
C VAL A 127 -4.16 -13.20 -8.50
N ALA A 128 -5.05 -13.10 -9.49
CA ALA A 128 -5.88 -11.92 -9.71
C ALA A 128 -6.83 -11.64 -8.53
N ILE A 129 -7.48 -12.69 -7.99
CA ILE A 129 -8.32 -12.58 -6.79
C ILE A 129 -7.47 -12.17 -5.59
N TYR A 130 -6.30 -12.78 -5.40
CA TYR A 130 -5.41 -12.43 -4.31
C TYR A 130 -4.98 -10.96 -4.38
N ILE A 131 -4.55 -10.49 -5.56
CA ILE A 131 -4.16 -9.09 -5.78
C ILE A 131 -5.31 -8.16 -5.41
N SER A 132 -6.51 -8.46 -5.93
CA SER A 132 -7.66 -7.56 -5.83
C SER A 132 -8.22 -7.46 -4.41
N PHE A 133 -8.20 -8.55 -3.64
CA PHE A 133 -8.82 -8.57 -2.32
C PHE A 133 -7.78 -8.53 -1.20
N ILE A 134 -6.85 -9.47 -1.20
CA ILE A 134 -5.91 -9.65 -0.08
C ILE A 134 -4.82 -8.59 -0.14
N ASN A 135 -4.16 -8.43 -1.29
CA ASN A 135 -3.10 -7.45 -1.44
C ASN A 135 -3.63 -6.02 -1.28
N SER A 136 -4.76 -5.67 -1.91
CA SER A 136 -5.40 -4.37 -1.71
C SER A 136 -5.79 -4.12 -0.25
N PHE A 137 -6.27 -5.13 0.48
CA PHE A 137 -6.54 -4.99 1.92
C PHE A 137 -5.26 -4.74 2.74
N LEU A 138 -4.19 -5.49 2.48
CA LEU A 138 -2.90 -5.30 3.16
C LEU A 138 -2.34 -3.91 2.91
N GLU A 139 -2.41 -3.42 1.67
CA GLU A 139 -1.96 -2.09 1.31
C GLU A 139 -2.82 -0.99 1.95
N GLU A 140 -4.15 -1.17 1.98
CA GLU A 140 -5.03 -0.21 2.65
C GLU A 140 -4.76 -0.19 4.16
N PHE A 141 -4.61 -1.35 4.79
CA PHE A 141 -4.25 -1.47 6.19
C PHE A 141 -2.91 -0.79 6.50
N PHE A 142 -1.87 -1.03 5.70
CA PHE A 142 -0.55 -0.47 5.94
C PHE A 142 -0.47 1.02 5.61
N PHE A 143 -0.82 1.43 4.39
CA PHE A 143 -0.62 2.81 3.96
C PHE A 143 -1.66 3.78 4.53
N ARG A 144 -2.92 3.35 4.65
CA ARG A 144 -4.00 4.24 5.10
C ARG A 144 -4.24 4.07 6.60
N GLY A 145 -4.30 2.82 7.06
CA GLY A 145 -4.40 2.52 8.49
C GLY A 145 -3.16 2.88 9.29
N PHE A 146 -2.05 2.20 9.03
CA PHE A 146 -0.82 2.33 9.83
C PHE A 146 -0.02 3.59 9.52
N ALA A 147 0.16 3.97 8.25
CA ALA A 147 0.93 5.15 7.89
C ALA A 147 0.10 6.43 8.04
N TYR A 148 -0.98 6.60 7.26
CA TYR A 148 -1.73 7.86 7.23
C TYR A 148 -2.44 8.19 8.55
N LEU A 149 -3.39 7.36 9.00
CA LEU A 149 -4.24 7.70 10.15
C LEU A 149 -3.43 7.93 11.41
N LYS A 150 -2.41 7.10 11.66
CA LYS A 150 -1.57 7.21 12.85
C LYS A 150 -0.55 8.36 12.79
N LEU A 151 -0.07 8.74 11.60
CA LEU A 151 0.74 9.96 11.48
C LEU A 151 -0.13 11.21 11.62
N LYS A 152 -1.36 11.20 11.10
CA LYS A 152 -2.31 12.31 11.21
C LYS A 152 -2.60 12.71 12.66
N ASP A 153 -2.53 11.76 13.60
CA ASP A 153 -2.67 12.05 15.04
C ASP A 153 -1.48 12.88 15.61
N LYS A 154 -0.36 12.96 14.89
CA LYS A 154 0.92 13.55 15.35
C LYS A 154 1.49 14.64 14.43
N MET A 155 0.86 14.91 13.29
CA MET A 155 1.30 15.91 12.33
C MET A 155 0.12 16.46 11.50
N PRO A 156 0.29 17.60 10.81
CA PRO A 156 -0.75 18.15 9.94
C PRO A 156 -1.20 17.15 8.85
N LYS A 157 -2.49 17.20 8.49
CA LYS A 157 -3.13 16.33 7.49
C LYS A 157 -2.31 16.21 6.20
N ILE A 158 -1.81 17.33 5.69
CA ILE A 158 -1.04 17.40 4.44
C ILE A 158 0.26 16.60 4.56
N GLY A 159 1.00 16.75 5.66
CA GLY A 159 2.23 16.00 5.90
C GLY A 159 2.00 14.50 5.97
N ALA A 160 0.96 14.06 6.70
CA ALA A 160 0.61 12.65 6.80
C ALA A 160 0.18 12.07 5.43
N THR A 161 -0.54 12.87 4.64
CA THR A 161 -0.96 12.49 3.28
C THR A 161 0.25 12.33 2.37
N MET A 162 1.14 13.32 2.34
CA MET A 162 2.35 13.30 1.51
C MET A 162 3.25 12.11 1.84
N ILE A 163 3.51 11.85 3.13
CA ILE A 163 4.35 10.72 3.55
C ILE A 163 3.73 9.39 3.14
N SER A 164 2.43 9.20 3.37
CA SER A 164 1.73 7.96 2.99
C SER A 164 1.72 7.77 1.46
N ALA A 165 1.43 8.83 0.70
CA ALA A 165 1.41 8.79 -0.76
C ALA A 165 2.81 8.53 -1.36
N MET A 166 3.85 9.19 -0.84
CA MET A 166 5.24 8.94 -1.26
C MET A 166 5.65 7.50 -0.97
N ALA A 167 5.35 6.99 0.23
CA ALA A 167 5.65 5.61 0.61
C ALA A 167 4.93 4.60 -0.31
N PHE A 168 3.66 4.86 -0.64
CA PHE A 168 2.88 4.04 -1.57
C PHE A 168 3.45 4.06 -2.99
N SER A 169 3.82 5.23 -3.49
CA SER A 169 4.41 5.42 -4.82
C SER A 169 5.76 4.71 -4.95
N ILE A 170 6.67 4.89 -3.98
CA ILE A 170 7.98 4.20 -3.97
C ILE A 170 7.80 2.68 -3.98
N TYR A 171 6.86 2.15 -3.19
CA TYR A 171 6.59 0.72 -3.14
C TYR A 171 6.10 0.16 -4.50
N HIS A 172 5.34 0.94 -5.27
CA HIS A 172 4.83 0.50 -6.58
C HIS A 172 5.86 0.59 -7.71
N PHE A 173 6.94 1.36 -7.53
CA PHE A 173 7.93 1.63 -8.58
C PHE A 173 8.48 0.35 -9.22
N SER A 174 8.93 -0.62 -8.41
CA SER A 174 9.52 -1.88 -8.92
C SER A 174 8.49 -2.78 -9.62
N MET A 175 7.21 -2.68 -9.27
CA MET A 175 6.17 -3.50 -9.86
C MET A 175 5.82 -3.03 -11.27
N VAL A 176 5.75 -1.71 -11.47
CA VAL A 176 5.36 -1.12 -12.76
C VAL A 176 6.55 -0.88 -13.70
N GLU A 177 7.77 -1.11 -13.21
CA GLU A 177 9.00 -1.01 -13.99
C GLU A 177 8.94 -1.99 -15.18
N GLY A 178 9.04 -1.44 -16.39
CA GLY A 178 9.02 -2.23 -17.64
C GLY A 178 7.63 -2.57 -18.20
N TRP A 179 6.54 -2.19 -17.53
CA TRP A 179 5.18 -2.45 -18.05
C TRP A 179 4.70 -1.42 -19.08
N ALA A 180 5.20 -0.20 -18.99
CA ALA A 180 4.83 0.92 -19.86
C ALA A 180 6.04 1.83 -20.12
N SER A 181 5.87 2.85 -20.96
CA SER A 181 6.92 3.85 -21.17
C SER A 181 7.28 4.54 -19.85
N PRO A 182 8.55 4.93 -19.64
CA PRO A 182 8.97 5.60 -18.40
C PRO A 182 8.15 6.85 -18.06
N ILE A 183 7.64 7.55 -19.07
CA ILE A 183 6.78 8.73 -18.91
C ILE A 183 5.42 8.35 -18.32
N LEU A 184 4.80 7.27 -18.82
CA LEU A 184 3.51 6.79 -18.28
C LEU A 184 3.67 6.28 -16.85
N VAL A 185 4.78 5.59 -16.56
CA VAL A 185 5.12 5.17 -15.20
C VAL A 185 5.31 6.38 -14.28
N ALA A 186 6.06 7.39 -14.71
CA ALA A 186 6.27 8.61 -13.93
C ALA A 186 4.97 9.37 -13.65
N LEU A 187 4.08 9.48 -14.65
CA LEU A 187 2.76 10.09 -14.48
C LEU A 187 1.92 9.30 -13.46
N GLY A 188 1.87 7.97 -13.58
CA GLY A 188 1.12 7.14 -12.63
C GLY A 188 1.64 7.20 -11.19
N LEU A 189 2.93 7.48 -10.99
CA LEU A 189 3.55 7.61 -9.67
C LEU A 189 3.35 8.99 -9.02
N LEU A 190 3.06 10.02 -9.82
CA LEU A 190 2.77 11.38 -9.34
C LEU A 190 1.30 11.56 -8.91
N GLY A 191 0.41 10.68 -9.38
CA GLY A 191 -1.02 10.66 -9.05
C GLY A 191 -1.90 10.98 -10.24
#